data_AF-A0A954I4E3-F1
#
_entry.id   AF-A0A954I4E3-F1
#
_cell.length_a   1.000
_cell.length_b   1.000
_cell.length_c   1.000
_cell.angle_alpha   90.00
_cell.angle_beta   90.00
_cell.angle_gamma   90.00
#
_symmetry.space_group_name_H-M   'P 1'
#
loop_
_entity.id
_entity.type
_entity.pdbx_description
1 polymer ?
#
loop_
_entity_poly.entity_id
_entity_poly.type
_entity_poly.pdbx_seq_one_letter_code
_entity_poly.pdbx_strand_id
1 'polypeptide(L)'
;MARLIAIAFVLLLAVAHLDDPHGLAYSRPLSLFRDCEPAWIGDALFSLLTLLGLAVARTAWRVQCRPDVVVYLSATALLGFVATTPSLDEWHNLGAVLLMVLLFGYYAAKLHWAEEFAWLVLHLAVPSILVFASRTGGYGIWQKAMILYFCAAILVHEAILAQWLPHRRMRPTKTLRIQVGRLPLPARNPPSSMRDEC
;
A
#
# COMPACT_ATOMS: atom_id res chain seq x y z
N MET A 1 -3.93 -3.48 7.66
CA MET A 1 -5.24 -3.14 7.04
C MET A 1 -5.26 -3.58 5.58
N ALA A 2 -4.25 -3.21 4.78
CA ALA A 2 -4.12 -3.61 3.37
C ALA A 2 -4.32 -5.11 3.12
N ARG A 3 -3.70 -5.98 3.92
CA ARG A 3 -3.87 -7.45 3.83
C ARG A 3 -5.33 -7.90 3.94
N LEU A 4 -6.10 -7.36 4.88
CA LEU A 4 -7.50 -7.73 5.06
C LEU A 4 -8.35 -7.25 3.88
N ILE A 5 -8.07 -6.06 3.36
CA ILE A 5 -8.74 -5.52 2.17
C ILE A 5 -8.44 -6.39 0.95
N ALA A 6 -7.19 -6.79 0.75
CA ALA A 6 -6.81 -7.66 -0.35
C ALA A 6 -7.41 -9.06 -0.24
N ILE A 7 -7.47 -9.64 0.96
CA ILE A 7 -8.17 -10.92 1.20
C ILE A 7 -9.66 -10.77 0.88
N ALA A 8 -10.31 -9.72 1.37
CA ALA A 8 -11.71 -9.44 1.05
C ALA A 8 -11.93 -9.28 -0.46
N PHE A 9 -11.02 -8.59 -1.16
CA PHE A 9 -11.06 -8.46 -2.62
C PHE A 9 -10.96 -9.81 -3.32
N VAL A 10 -9.99 -10.66 -2.96
CA VAL A 10 -9.80 -11.99 -3.56
C VAL A 10 -11.01 -12.89 -3.29
N LEU A 11 -11.54 -12.88 -2.06
CA LEU A 11 -12.73 -13.66 -1.70
C LEU A 11 -13.96 -13.19 -2.49
N LEU A 12 -14.19 -11.88 -2.57
CA LEU A 12 -15.31 -11.34 -3.34
C LEU A 12 -15.16 -11.63 -4.84
N LEU A 13 -13.95 -11.55 -5.37
CA LEU A 13 -13.67 -11.91 -6.76
C LEU A 13 -13.97 -13.40 -7.00
N ALA A 14 -13.58 -14.28 -6.09
CA ALA A 14 -13.90 -15.71 -6.18
C ALA A 14 -15.41 -15.96 -6.11
N VAL A 15 -16.12 -15.30 -5.19
CA VAL A 15 -17.60 -15.37 -5.12
C VAL A 15 -18.22 -14.91 -6.44
N ALA A 16 -17.76 -13.80 -7.01
CA ALA A 16 -18.22 -13.30 -8.30
C ALA A 16 -18.02 -14.29 -9.46
N HIS A 17 -17.00 -15.15 -9.39
CA HIS A 17 -16.79 -16.23 -10.35
C HIS A 17 -17.70 -17.44 -10.11
N LEU A 18 -17.99 -17.76 -8.84
CA LEU A 18 -18.84 -18.90 -8.47
C LEU A 18 -20.33 -18.61 -8.70
N ASP A 19 -20.74 -17.36 -8.57
CA ASP A 19 -22.13 -16.91 -8.69
C ASP A 19 -22.55 -16.59 -10.14
N ASP A 20 -21.64 -16.69 -11.12
CA ASP A 20 -21.98 -16.41 -12.52
C ASP A 20 -22.62 -17.63 -13.21
N PRO A 21 -23.95 -17.61 -13.45
CA PRO A 21 -24.66 -18.78 -13.97
C PRO A 21 -24.28 -19.12 -15.41
N HIS A 22 -23.65 -18.18 -16.12
CA HIS A 22 -23.29 -18.33 -17.53
C HIS A 22 -21.83 -18.78 -17.74
N GLY A 23 -21.01 -18.85 -16.68
CA GLY A 23 -19.59 -19.20 -16.78
C GLY A 23 -18.73 -18.22 -17.59
N LEU A 24 -19.24 -17.03 -17.88
CA LEU A 24 -18.58 -15.96 -18.62
C LEU A 24 -17.73 -15.04 -17.72
N ALA A 25 -17.82 -15.19 -16.40
CA ALA A 25 -17.09 -14.40 -15.42
C ALA A 25 -15.58 -14.43 -15.65
N TYR A 26 -15.05 -15.55 -16.17
CA TYR A 26 -13.63 -15.69 -16.53
C TYR A 26 -13.22 -14.77 -17.68
N SER A 27 -14.01 -14.68 -18.74
CA SER A 27 -13.68 -13.90 -19.92
C SER A 27 -14.05 -12.42 -19.79
N ARG A 28 -15.00 -12.07 -18.90
CA ARG A 28 -15.42 -10.70 -18.64
C ARG A 28 -14.33 -9.92 -17.87
N PRO A 29 -13.85 -8.77 -18.37
CA PRO A 29 -13.03 -7.86 -17.56
C PRO A 29 -13.74 -7.44 -16.28
N LEU A 30 -12.95 -7.07 -15.26
CA LEU A 30 -13.46 -6.67 -13.94
C LEU A 30 -14.45 -5.50 -14.05
N SER A 31 -14.21 -4.56 -14.97
CA SER A 31 -15.07 -3.42 -15.23
C SER A 31 -16.49 -3.81 -15.68
N LEU A 32 -16.64 -4.87 -16.47
CA LEU A 32 -17.97 -5.35 -16.88
C LEU A 32 -18.80 -5.95 -15.74
N PHE A 33 -18.21 -6.29 -14.59
CA PHE A 33 -19.01 -6.69 -13.41
C PHE A 33 -19.83 -5.54 -12.83
N ARG A 34 -19.44 -4.29 -13.10
CA ARG A 34 -20.20 -3.10 -12.71
C ARG A 34 -21.30 -2.80 -13.73
N ASP A 35 -21.05 -3.10 -15.00
CA ASP A 35 -21.98 -2.74 -16.08
C ASP A 35 -23.03 -3.85 -16.34
N CYS A 36 -22.86 -5.05 -15.76
CA CYS A 36 -23.79 -6.17 -15.85
C CYS A 36 -24.45 -6.47 -14.50
N GLU A 37 -25.67 -7.01 -14.52
CA GLU A 37 -26.36 -7.43 -13.30
C GLU A 37 -25.70 -8.69 -12.68
N PRO A 38 -25.42 -8.71 -11.37
CA PRO A 38 -25.63 -7.63 -10.42
C PRO A 38 -24.45 -6.62 -10.36
N ALA A 39 -24.72 -5.35 -10.67
CA ALA A 39 -23.71 -4.29 -10.77
C ALA A 39 -22.93 -4.03 -9.47
N TRP A 40 -23.58 -4.25 -8.32
CA TRP A 40 -23.00 -3.98 -7.00
C TRP A 40 -21.73 -4.78 -6.71
N ILE A 41 -21.56 -5.96 -7.34
CA ILE A 41 -20.34 -6.77 -7.20
C ILE A 41 -19.14 -6.02 -7.79
N GLY A 42 -19.30 -5.45 -8.99
CA GLY A 42 -18.28 -4.63 -9.62
C GLY A 42 -17.91 -3.43 -8.76
N ASP A 43 -18.91 -2.68 -8.28
CA ASP A 43 -18.69 -1.52 -7.41
C ASP A 43 -17.93 -1.87 -6.13
N ALA A 44 -18.29 -2.98 -5.50
CA ALA A 44 -17.62 -3.48 -4.30
C ALA A 44 -16.15 -3.86 -4.59
N LEU A 45 -15.87 -4.53 -5.73
CA LEU A 45 -14.52 -4.89 -6.14
C LEU A 45 -13.65 -3.64 -6.39
N PHE A 46 -14.16 -2.65 -7.13
CA PHE A 46 -13.43 -1.38 -7.35
C PHE A 46 -13.24 -0.58 -6.06
N SER A 47 -14.24 -0.58 -5.17
CA SER A 47 -14.14 0.06 -3.86
C SER A 47 -13.03 -0.57 -3.00
N LEU A 48 -12.94 -1.91 -2.97
CA LEU A 48 -11.87 -2.60 -2.25
C LEU A 48 -10.48 -2.29 -2.82
N LEU A 49 -10.33 -2.24 -4.15
CA LEU A 49 -9.06 -1.84 -4.78
C LEU A 49 -8.69 -0.38 -4.45
N THR A 50 -9.67 0.51 -4.42
CA THR A 50 -9.47 1.93 -4.07
C THR A 50 -9.06 2.06 -2.59
N LEU A 51 -9.73 1.36 -1.69
CA LEU A 51 -9.38 1.30 -0.27
C LEU A 51 -7.99 0.71 -0.05
N LEU A 52 -7.59 -0.29 -0.85
CA LEU A 52 -6.24 -0.85 -0.80
C LEU A 52 -5.20 0.21 -1.18
N GLY A 53 -5.42 0.95 -2.27
CA GLY A 53 -4.54 2.05 -2.68
C GLY A 53 -4.39 3.13 -1.60
N LEU A 54 -5.50 3.58 -1.02
CA LEU A 54 -5.51 4.55 0.09
C LEU A 54 -4.81 4.03 1.34
N ALA A 55 -5.02 2.74 1.68
CA ALA A 55 -4.37 2.12 2.84
C ALA A 55 -2.85 2.14 2.70
N VAL A 56 -2.34 1.84 1.50
CA VAL A 56 -0.89 1.78 1.22
C VAL A 56 -0.32 3.19 1.14
N ALA A 57 -1.01 4.14 0.50
CA ALA A 57 -0.63 5.55 0.51
C ALA A 57 -0.51 6.11 1.93
N ARG A 58 -1.45 5.75 2.82
CA ARG A 58 -1.40 6.12 4.24
C ARG A 58 -0.19 5.50 4.95
N THR A 59 0.17 4.25 4.66
CA THR A 59 1.38 3.62 5.21
C THR A 59 2.63 4.33 4.72
N ALA A 60 2.74 4.60 3.41
CA ALA A 60 3.84 5.37 2.82
C ALA A 60 3.98 6.77 3.43
N TRP A 61 2.85 7.46 3.66
CA TRP A 61 2.82 8.77 4.32
C TRP A 61 3.38 8.71 5.74
N ARG A 62 3.00 7.68 6.51
CA ARG A 62 3.47 7.50 7.90
C ARG A 62 4.97 7.23 8.00
N VAL A 63 5.56 6.57 7.01
CA VAL A 63 7.02 6.37 6.91
C VAL A 63 7.74 7.52 6.19
N GLN A 64 7.02 8.58 5.82
CA GLN A 64 7.54 9.77 5.13
C GLN A 64 8.20 9.48 3.76
N CYS A 65 7.82 8.37 3.11
CA CYS A 65 8.30 8.05 1.77
C CYS A 65 7.49 8.82 0.73
N ARG A 66 7.85 10.09 0.49
CA ARG A 66 7.10 11.01 -0.37
C ARG A 66 6.88 10.50 -1.81
N PRO A 67 7.88 9.91 -2.50
CA PRO A 67 7.67 9.40 -3.86
C PRO A 67 6.56 8.32 -3.90
N ASP A 68 6.60 7.38 -2.96
CA ASP A 68 5.61 6.30 -2.85
C ASP A 68 4.20 6.86 -2.62
N VAL A 69 4.06 7.88 -1.76
CA VAL A 69 2.76 8.55 -1.55
C VAL A 69 2.21 9.12 -2.85
N VAL A 70 3.02 9.86 -3.61
CA VAL A 70 2.58 10.48 -4.86
C VAL A 70 2.12 9.42 -5.84
N VAL A 71 2.91 8.35 -6.02
CA VAL A 71 2.56 7.26 -6.94
C VAL A 71 1.28 6.56 -6.51
N TYR A 72 1.13 6.20 -5.24
CA TYR A 72 -0.08 5.51 -4.78
C TYR A 72 -1.33 6.38 -4.80
N LEU A 73 -1.22 7.68 -4.52
CA LEU A 73 -2.35 8.59 -4.66
C LEU A 73 -2.73 8.79 -6.13
N SER A 74 -1.76 8.96 -7.04
CA SER A 74 -2.01 9.04 -8.47
C SER A 74 -2.65 7.76 -9.02
N ALA A 75 -2.14 6.59 -8.62
CA ALA A 75 -2.72 5.30 -9.00
C ALA A 75 -4.14 5.14 -8.46
N THR A 76 -4.40 5.55 -7.22
CA THR A 76 -5.75 5.52 -6.61
C THR A 76 -6.71 6.46 -7.33
N ALA A 77 -6.25 7.66 -7.72
CA ALA A 77 -7.06 8.62 -8.47
C ALA A 77 -7.39 8.09 -9.88
N LEU A 78 -6.41 7.52 -10.59
CA LEU A 78 -6.64 6.87 -11.89
C LEU A 78 -7.59 5.67 -11.76
N LEU A 79 -7.46 4.87 -10.71
CA LEU A 79 -8.40 3.77 -10.44
C LEU A 79 -9.82 4.29 -10.18
N GLY A 80 -9.97 5.37 -9.42
CA GLY A 80 -11.25 6.03 -9.21
C GLY A 80 -11.86 6.53 -10.52
N PHE A 81 -11.06 7.15 -11.38
CA PHE A 81 -11.47 7.57 -12.72
C PHE A 81 -11.97 6.38 -13.57
N VAL A 82 -11.21 5.29 -13.62
CA VAL A 82 -11.59 4.02 -14.28
C VAL A 82 -12.89 3.46 -13.69
N ALA A 83 -13.04 3.51 -12.36
CA ALA A 83 -14.23 3.05 -11.64
C ALA A 83 -15.48 3.92 -11.87
N THR A 84 -15.34 5.14 -12.38
CA THR A 84 -16.47 6.04 -12.69
C THR A 84 -16.78 6.16 -14.17
N THR A 85 -15.93 5.63 -15.05
CA THR A 85 -16.12 5.67 -16.51
C THR A 85 -16.72 4.36 -17.03
N PRO A 86 -17.68 4.38 -17.98
CA PRO A 86 -18.28 3.17 -18.55
C PRO A 86 -17.22 2.24 -19.15
N SER A 87 -17.36 0.92 -19.01
CA SER A 87 -16.25 -0.01 -19.32
C SER A 87 -15.87 -0.06 -20.80
N LEU A 88 -16.80 0.30 -21.69
CA LEU A 88 -16.60 0.33 -23.14
C LEU A 88 -16.14 1.70 -23.66
N ASP A 89 -16.02 2.70 -22.78
CA ASP A 89 -15.59 4.04 -23.13
C ASP A 89 -14.07 4.08 -23.40
N GLU A 90 -13.65 4.86 -24.40
CA GLU A 90 -12.23 5.10 -24.69
C GLU A 90 -11.52 5.75 -23.50
N TRP A 91 -12.21 6.61 -22.74
CA TRP A 91 -11.68 7.22 -21.52
C TRP A 91 -11.36 6.18 -20.44
N HIS A 92 -12.21 5.15 -20.29
CA HIS A 92 -11.94 4.05 -19.36
C HIS A 92 -10.65 3.32 -19.75
N ASN A 93 -10.50 2.99 -21.03
CA ASN A 93 -9.31 2.32 -21.55
C ASN A 93 -8.05 3.16 -21.38
N LEU A 94 -8.12 4.46 -21.67
CA LEU A 94 -7.00 5.38 -21.45
C LEU A 94 -6.61 5.41 -19.97
N GLY A 95 -7.57 5.56 -19.06
CA GLY A 95 -7.34 5.54 -17.61
C GLY A 95 -6.71 4.24 -17.14
N ALA A 96 -7.18 3.10 -17.63
CA ALA A 96 -6.65 1.78 -17.29
C ALA A 96 -5.22 1.58 -17.81
N VAL A 97 -4.92 2.04 -19.04
CA VAL A 97 -3.57 2.00 -19.61
C VAL A 97 -2.62 2.90 -18.82
N LEU A 98 -3.03 4.13 -18.49
CA LEU A 98 -2.21 5.03 -17.68
C LEU A 98 -1.93 4.45 -16.28
N LEU A 99 -2.95 3.84 -15.65
CA LEU A 99 -2.79 3.15 -14.37
C LEU A 99 -1.79 1.99 -14.47
N MET A 100 -1.91 1.18 -15.53
CA MET A 100 -1.02 0.06 -15.81
C MET A 100 0.42 0.53 -16.00
N VAL A 101 0.65 1.53 -16.86
CA VAL A 101 1.98 2.11 -17.14
C VAL A 101 2.59 2.69 -15.87
N LEU A 102 1.80 3.41 -15.06
CA LEU A 102 2.27 3.99 -13.81
C LEU A 102 2.75 2.91 -12.84
N LEU A 103 1.92 1.90 -12.55
CA LEU A 103 2.26 0.85 -11.58
C LEU A 103 3.40 -0.04 -12.08
N PHE A 104 3.35 -0.43 -13.36
CA PHE A 104 4.37 -1.25 -13.99
C PHE A 104 5.72 -0.53 -14.03
N GLY A 105 5.76 0.68 -14.58
CA GLY A 105 6.99 1.48 -14.65
C GLY A 105 7.57 1.79 -13.28
N TYR A 106 6.71 2.08 -12.29
CA TYR A 106 7.15 2.32 -10.92
C TYR A 106 7.82 1.08 -10.29
N TYR A 107 7.21 -0.10 -10.38
CA TYR A 107 7.81 -1.31 -9.81
C TYR A 107 9.05 -1.76 -10.58
N ALA A 108 9.07 -1.63 -11.91
CA ALA A 108 10.28 -1.87 -12.71
C ALA A 108 11.44 -0.96 -12.27
N ALA A 109 11.19 0.35 -12.10
CA ALA A 109 12.20 1.30 -11.64
C ALA A 109 12.68 0.97 -10.22
N LYS A 110 11.77 0.63 -9.30
CA LYS A 110 12.16 0.20 -7.94
C LYS A 110 13.03 -1.04 -7.93
N LEU A 111 12.67 -2.07 -8.71
CA LEU A 111 13.45 -3.30 -8.80
C LEU A 111 14.82 -3.06 -9.43
N HIS A 112 14.88 -2.21 -10.45
CA HIS A 112 16.14 -1.82 -11.08
C HIS A 112 17.07 -1.10 -10.10
N TRP A 113 16.56 -0.11 -9.36
CA TRP A 113 17.36 0.63 -8.36
C TRP A 113 17.72 -0.21 -7.12
N ALA A 114 16.97 -1.26 -6.82
CA ALA A 114 17.31 -2.22 -5.78
C ALA A 114 18.31 -3.29 -6.25
N GLU A 115 18.75 -3.26 -7.52
CA GLU A 115 19.62 -4.27 -8.12
C GLU A 115 19.05 -5.71 -8.10
N GLU A 116 17.73 -5.82 -7.99
CA GLU A 116 17.00 -7.10 -7.89
C GLU A 116 16.72 -7.68 -9.28
N PHE A 117 17.78 -8.03 -10.03
CA PHE A 117 17.69 -8.40 -11.45
C PHE A 117 16.73 -9.57 -11.72
N ALA A 118 16.75 -10.61 -10.88
CA ALA A 118 15.85 -11.76 -11.03
C ALA A 118 14.37 -11.35 -10.94
N TRP A 119 14.03 -10.50 -9.96
CA TRP A 119 12.68 -9.98 -9.80
C TRP A 119 12.29 -9.01 -10.90
N LEU A 120 13.23 -8.20 -11.41
CA LEU A 120 13.01 -7.33 -12.55
C LEU A 120 12.70 -8.15 -13.80
N VAL A 121 13.48 -9.18 -14.10
CA VAL A 121 13.21 -10.09 -15.23
C VAL A 121 11.82 -10.72 -15.09
N LEU A 122 11.47 -11.21 -13.90
CA LEU A 122 10.14 -11.76 -13.65
C LEU A 122 9.04 -10.71 -13.84
N HIS A 123 9.21 -9.49 -13.31
CA HIS A 123 8.28 -8.38 -13.47
C HIS A 123 8.06 -8.03 -14.94
N LEU A 124 9.12 -8.02 -15.76
CA LEU A 124 9.02 -7.76 -17.20
C LEU A 124 8.41 -8.93 -17.98
N ALA A 125 8.70 -10.16 -17.57
CA ALA A 125 8.22 -11.36 -18.24
C ALA A 125 6.73 -11.61 -17.98
N VAL A 126 6.24 -11.42 -16.74
CA VAL A 126 4.86 -11.75 -16.35
C VAL A 126 3.79 -11.10 -17.24
N PRO A 127 3.77 -9.77 -17.46
CA PRO A 127 2.79 -9.15 -18.35
C PRO A 127 2.93 -9.64 -19.78
N SER A 128 4.16 -9.86 -20.26
CA SER A 128 4.41 -10.36 -21.61
C SER A 128 3.80 -11.76 -21.79
N ILE A 129 4.07 -12.68 -20.86
CA ILE A 129 3.50 -14.03 -20.83
C ILE A 129 1.98 -13.97 -20.75
N LEU A 130 1.45 -13.12 -19.87
CA LEU A 130 0.01 -12.94 -19.72
C LEU A 130 -0.61 -12.41 -21.02
N VAL A 131 0.01 -11.45 -21.72
CA VAL A 131 -0.48 -10.95 -23.02
C VAL A 131 -0.55 -12.08 -24.04
N PHE A 132 0.46 -12.95 -24.11
CA PHE A 132 0.39 -14.12 -24.98
C PHE A 132 -0.72 -15.10 -24.56
N ALA A 133 -0.88 -15.36 -23.27
CA ALA A 133 -1.95 -16.20 -22.73
C ALA A 133 -3.35 -15.59 -22.96
N SER A 134 -3.48 -14.27 -23.05
CA SER A 134 -4.75 -13.59 -23.33
C SER A 134 -5.32 -13.96 -24.71
N ARG A 135 -4.48 -14.40 -25.66
CA ARG A 135 -4.92 -14.87 -26.97
C ARG A 135 -5.74 -16.17 -26.88
N THR A 136 -5.55 -16.96 -25.83
CA THR A 136 -6.28 -18.22 -25.60
C THR A 136 -7.33 -18.10 -24.50
N GLY A 137 -7.09 -17.28 -23.48
CA GLY A 137 -7.98 -17.11 -22.32
C GLY A 137 -8.89 -15.87 -22.34
N GLY A 138 -8.72 -14.97 -23.31
CA GLY A 138 -9.45 -13.72 -23.39
C GLY A 138 -8.90 -12.60 -22.50
N TYR A 139 -9.32 -11.38 -22.80
CA TYR A 139 -8.87 -10.17 -22.14
C TYR A 139 -9.22 -10.10 -20.64
N GLY A 140 -10.37 -10.64 -20.22
CA GLY A 140 -10.79 -10.60 -18.81
C GLY A 140 -9.87 -11.38 -17.87
N ILE A 141 -9.43 -12.58 -18.28
CA ILE A 141 -8.46 -13.38 -17.50
C ILE A 141 -7.15 -12.62 -17.35
N TRP A 142 -6.65 -12.06 -18.45
CA TRP A 142 -5.44 -11.26 -18.45
C TRP A 142 -5.52 -10.09 -17.47
N GLN A 143 -6.60 -9.30 -17.56
CA GLN A 143 -6.78 -8.12 -16.71
C GLN A 143 -6.86 -8.51 -15.22
N LYS A 144 -7.64 -9.53 -14.87
CA LYS A 144 -7.76 -10.00 -13.47
C LYS A 144 -6.44 -10.53 -12.93
N ALA A 145 -5.70 -11.30 -13.73
CA ALA A 145 -4.38 -11.79 -13.36
C ALA A 145 -3.40 -10.63 -13.09
N MET A 146 -3.40 -9.60 -13.93
CA MET A 146 -2.59 -8.39 -13.70
C MET A 146 -3.01 -7.63 -12.43
N ILE A 147 -4.31 -7.52 -12.14
CA ILE A 147 -4.80 -6.90 -10.91
C ILE A 147 -4.33 -7.69 -9.67
N LEU A 148 -4.45 -9.01 -9.69
CA LEU A 148 -3.95 -9.88 -8.61
C LEU A 148 -2.44 -9.77 -8.43
N TYR A 149 -1.69 -9.73 -9.54
CA TYR A 149 -0.25 -9.50 -9.54
C TYR A 149 0.11 -8.19 -8.84
N PHE A 150 -0.52 -7.07 -9.20
CA PHE A 150 -0.25 -5.80 -8.53
C PHE A 150 -0.71 -5.76 -7.08
N CYS A 151 -1.83 -6.42 -6.73
CA CYS A 151 -2.23 -6.58 -5.34
C CYS A 151 -1.12 -7.27 -4.53
N ALA A 152 -0.55 -8.37 -5.05
CA ALA A 152 0.55 -9.06 -4.39
C ALA A 152 1.80 -8.17 -4.28
N ALA A 153 2.20 -7.49 -5.36
CA ALA A 153 3.34 -6.57 -5.35
C ALA A 153 3.16 -5.44 -4.32
N ILE A 154 1.96 -4.84 -4.26
CA ILE A 154 1.59 -3.82 -3.27
C ILE A 154 1.66 -4.36 -1.84
N LEU A 155 1.19 -5.59 -1.58
CA LEU A 155 1.25 -6.18 -0.24
C LEU A 155 2.68 -6.49 0.19
N VAL A 156 3.52 -6.97 -0.72
CA VAL A 156 4.96 -7.18 -0.44
C VAL A 156 5.62 -5.83 -0.13
N HIS A 157 5.36 -4.81 -0.94
CA HIS A 157 5.91 -3.47 -0.74
C HIS A 157 5.42 -2.84 0.57
N GLU A 158 4.13 -2.95 0.89
CA GLU A 158 3.57 -2.49 2.16
C GLU A 158 4.18 -3.22 3.35
N ALA A 159 4.41 -4.53 3.25
CA ALA A 159 5.06 -5.30 4.30
C ALA A 159 6.50 -4.83 4.54
N ILE A 160 7.25 -4.53 3.47
CA ILE A 160 8.58 -3.94 3.55
C ILE A 160 8.48 -2.57 4.22
N LEU A 161 7.67 -1.63 3.70
CA LEU A 161 7.48 -0.29 4.27
C LEU A 161 7.10 -0.34 5.76
N ALA A 162 6.23 -1.27 6.16
CA ALA A 162 5.80 -1.43 7.54
C ALA A 162 6.93 -1.86 8.49
N GLN A 163 7.98 -2.54 8.00
CA GLN A 163 9.17 -2.86 8.81
C GLN A 163 9.98 -1.59 9.16
N TRP A 164 9.93 -0.56 8.31
CA TRP A 164 10.60 0.73 8.54
C TRP A 164 9.80 1.67 9.44
N LEU A 165 8.55 1.35 9.77
CA LEU A 165 7.85 2.06 10.84
C LEU A 165 8.64 1.78 12.13
N PRO A 166 9.23 2.81 12.77
CA PRO A 166 9.95 2.60 14.01
C PRO A 166 9.01 1.90 14.97
N HIS A 167 9.48 0.84 15.63
CA HIS A 167 8.83 0.20 16.77
C HIS A 167 8.58 1.26 17.86
N ARG A 168 7.56 2.12 17.68
CA ARG A 168 7.01 3.04 18.69
C ARG A 168 6.20 2.25 19.73
N ARG A 169 6.65 1.03 20.07
CA ARG A 169 6.33 0.44 21.36
C ARG A 169 7.25 1.08 22.36
N MET A 170 6.73 2.16 22.94
CA MET A 170 6.98 2.62 24.29
C MET A 170 8.23 2.01 24.91
N ARG A 171 9.37 2.72 24.85
CA ARG A 171 10.25 2.68 26.02
C ARG A 171 9.32 3.01 27.18
N PRO A 172 9.16 2.13 28.19
CA PRO A 172 8.55 2.56 29.43
C PRO A 172 9.33 3.82 29.77
N THR A 173 8.61 4.93 29.97
CA THR A 173 9.19 6.09 30.61
C THR A 173 9.80 5.51 31.87
N LYS A 174 11.11 5.26 31.86
CA LYS A 174 11.86 5.12 33.09
C LYS A 174 11.60 6.48 33.69
N THR A 175 10.63 6.53 34.58
CA THR A 175 10.42 7.62 35.50
C THR A 175 11.81 7.90 35.98
N LEU A 176 12.41 8.96 35.43
CA LEU A 176 13.71 9.41 35.85
C LEU A 176 13.39 9.89 37.25
N ARG A 177 13.52 8.99 38.24
CA ARG A 177 13.63 9.36 39.64
C ARG A 177 14.87 10.23 39.63
N ILE A 178 14.64 11.52 39.44
CA ILE A 178 15.57 12.56 39.82
C ILE A 178 15.78 12.27 41.30
N GLN A 179 16.83 11.52 41.62
CA GLN A 179 17.47 11.62 42.91
C GLN A 179 17.90 13.07 42.97
N VAL A 180 17.03 13.90 43.55
CA VAL A 180 17.39 15.23 44.00
C VAL A 180 18.53 14.99 44.98
N GLY A 181 19.75 15.19 44.48
CA GLY A 181 20.94 15.17 45.29
C GLY A 181 20.70 16.11 46.47
N ARG A 182 20.84 15.59 47.68
CA ARG A 182 20.98 16.43 48.86
C ARG A 182 22.18 17.34 48.60
N LEU A 183 21.91 18.63 48.39
CA LEU A 183 22.95 19.65 48.41
C LEU A 183 23.64 19.60 49.78
N PRO A 184 24.99 19.58 49.85
CA PRO A 184 25.71 19.76 51.10
C PRO A 184 25.34 21.12 51.68
N LEU A 185 24.85 21.14 52.92
CA LEU A 185 24.62 22.38 53.66
C LEU A 185 25.96 23.13 53.78
N PRO A 186 26.02 24.44 53.47
CA PRO A 186 27.23 25.21 53.67
C PRO A 186 27.59 25.23 55.16
N ALA A 187 28.86 24.95 55.45
CA ALA A 187 29.41 24.96 56.79
C ALA A 187 29.15 26.32 57.47
N ARG A 188 28.51 26.26 58.63
CA ARG A 188 28.27 27.43 59.49
C ARG A 188 29.61 27.82 60.10
N ASN A 189 30.20 28.91 59.63
CA ASN A 189 31.41 29.45 60.24
C ASN A 189 31.12 29.83 61.70
N PRO A 190 31.94 29.39 62.67
CA PRO A 190 31.78 29.80 64.06
C PRO A 190 32.07 31.30 64.20
N PRO A 191 31.37 31.99 65.13
CA PRO A 191 31.58 33.40 65.40
C PRO A 191 33.01 33.65 65.87
N SER A 192 33.68 34.61 65.23
CA SER A 192 34.98 35.14 65.61
C SER A 192 34.89 35.73 67.02
N SER A 193 35.38 34.99 68.01
CA SER A 193 35.57 35.53 69.35
C SER A 193 36.70 36.55 69.30
N MET A 194 36.35 37.82 69.53
CA MET A 194 37.19 38.80 70.21
C MET A 194 38.06 38.16 71.29
N ARG A 195 39.36 38.49 71.26
CA ARG A 195 40.21 38.80 72.42
C ARG A 195 41.62 39.12 71.91
N ASP A 196 42.00 40.40 71.94
CA ASP A 196 42.68 41.09 73.05
C ASP A 196 44.17 40.71 73.04
N GLU A 197 45.03 41.56 72.48
CA GLU A 197 45.80 42.62 73.18
C GLU A 197 47.08 42.09 73.87
N CYS A 198 48.16 42.84 73.64
CA CYS A 198 49.57 42.73 74.12
C CYS A 198 50.53 41.83 73.32
#